data_AF-A0A4U8TBW0-F1
#
_entry.id   AF-A0A4U8TBW0-F1
#
_cell.length_a   1.000
_cell.length_b   1.000
_cell.length_c   1.000
_cell.angle_alpha   90.00
_cell.angle_beta   90.00
_cell.angle_gamma   90.00
#
_symmetry.space_group_name_H-M   'P 1'
#
loop_
_entity.id
_entity.type
_entity.pdbx_description
1 polymer ?
#
loop_
_entity_poly.entity_id
_entity_poly.type
_entity_poly.pdbx_seq_one_letter_code
_entity_poly.pdbx_strand_id
1 'polypeptide(L)'
;MKQALNNLKDYAELAQASYFYFDLFKDSQGIPRKIYELDSNSNKIKDESYPRGYKEIEITLEHIVSQKYCNQEVLVNLQQGDDIFTKMRNDANETFNFDKLNGEFSEIQAKNFAKRYEVIFHQPNTTSGFSATLFYDTKATSKDPEYISQLRVS
;
A
#
# COMPACT_ATOMS: atom_id res chain seq x y z
N MET A 1 -14.04 10.59 28.66
CA MET A 1 -13.88 11.62 27.60
C MET A 1 -12.65 11.35 26.73
N LYS A 2 -11.42 11.24 27.29
CA LYS A 2 -10.20 10.94 26.52
C LYS A 2 -10.28 9.64 25.70
N GLN A 3 -10.82 8.56 26.27
CA GLN A 3 -10.95 7.28 25.57
C GLN A 3 -11.95 7.35 24.39
N ALA A 4 -13.10 7.98 24.59
CA ALA A 4 -14.08 8.17 23.51
C ALA A 4 -13.51 9.00 22.34
N LEU A 5 -12.69 10.01 22.64
CA LEU A 5 -12.01 10.82 21.62
C LEU A 5 -10.97 10.00 20.85
N ASN A 6 -10.17 9.18 21.54
CA ASN A 6 -9.21 8.29 20.89
C ASN A 6 -9.91 7.28 19.97
N ASN A 7 -10.98 6.64 20.46
CA ASN A 7 -11.76 5.70 19.65
C ASN A 7 -12.35 6.38 18.41
N LEU A 8 -12.88 7.60 18.55
CA LEU A 8 -13.39 8.37 17.41
C LEU A 8 -12.30 8.63 16.38
N LYS A 9 -11.10 9.02 16.84
CA LYS A 9 -9.94 9.23 15.96
C LYS A 9 -9.55 7.93 15.24
N ASP A 10 -9.45 6.83 15.98
CA ASP A 10 -9.07 5.53 15.44
C ASP A 10 -10.06 5.03 14.38
N TYR A 11 -11.36 5.13 14.66
CA TYR A 11 -12.39 4.75 13.69
C TYR A 11 -12.43 5.68 12.47
N ALA A 12 -12.15 6.97 12.65
CA ALA A 12 -12.04 7.91 11.54
C ALA A 12 -10.82 7.58 10.65
N GLU A 13 -9.68 7.22 11.25
CA GLU A 13 -8.50 6.77 10.50
C GLU A 13 -8.78 5.47 9.74
N LEU A 14 -9.43 4.48 10.36
CA LEU A 14 -9.82 3.24 9.67
C LEU A 14 -10.79 3.50 8.51
N ALA A 15 -11.78 4.37 8.71
CA ALA A 15 -12.72 4.76 7.67
C ALA A 15 -12.02 5.46 6.50
N GLN A 16 -11.08 6.39 6.77
CA GLN A 16 -10.28 7.02 5.71
C GLN A 16 -9.38 6.00 5.02
N ALA A 17 -8.76 5.11 5.80
CA ALA A 17 -7.86 4.08 5.26
C ALA A 17 -8.56 3.14 4.27
N SER A 18 -9.87 2.93 4.41
CA SER A 18 -10.66 2.13 3.47
C SER A 18 -10.69 2.66 2.02
N TYR A 19 -10.26 3.90 1.79
CA TYR A 19 -10.16 4.50 0.45
C TYR A 19 -8.80 4.27 -0.23
N PHE A 20 -7.81 3.71 0.47
CA PHE A 20 -6.49 3.46 -0.09
C PHE A 20 -6.39 2.15 -0.87
N TYR A 21 -5.42 2.08 -1.79
CA TYR A 21 -5.24 0.95 -2.71
C TYR A 21 -4.36 -0.15 -2.10
N PHE A 22 -4.93 -0.95 -1.19
CA PHE A 22 -4.23 -2.08 -0.57
C PHE A 22 -4.02 -3.26 -1.52
N ASP A 23 -4.72 -3.31 -2.65
CA ASP A 23 -4.46 -4.26 -3.72
C ASP A 23 -3.05 -4.10 -4.33
N LEU A 24 -2.42 -2.93 -4.17
CA LEU A 24 -1.07 -2.69 -4.65
C LEU A 24 0.03 -3.38 -3.83
N PHE A 25 -0.30 -4.02 -2.69
CA PHE A 25 0.67 -4.79 -1.91
C PHE A 25 1.32 -5.91 -2.72
N LYS A 26 0.53 -6.59 -3.54
CA LYS A 26 0.93 -7.79 -4.27
C LYS A 26 0.38 -7.76 -5.68
N ASP A 27 1.08 -8.39 -6.61
CA ASP A 27 0.54 -8.60 -7.95
C ASP A 27 -0.53 -9.72 -7.96
N SER A 28 -1.08 -9.99 -9.14
CA SER A 28 -2.05 -11.06 -9.34
C SER A 28 -1.56 -12.47 -8.98
N GLN A 29 -0.24 -12.67 -8.86
CA GLN A 29 0.39 -13.93 -8.47
C GLN A 29 0.71 -13.98 -6.97
N GLY A 30 0.36 -12.94 -6.21
CA GLY A 30 0.62 -12.84 -4.78
C GLY A 30 2.06 -12.44 -4.44
N ILE A 31 2.85 -11.99 -5.43
CA ILE A 31 4.23 -11.55 -5.20
C ILE A 31 4.21 -10.09 -4.73
N PRO A 32 4.88 -9.75 -3.61
CA PRO A 32 4.94 -8.38 -3.13
C PRO A 32 5.45 -7.42 -4.20
N ARG A 33 4.77 -6.28 -4.35
CA ARG A 33 5.20 -5.23 -5.27
C ARG A 33 6.10 -4.24 -4.55
N LYS A 34 6.81 -3.45 -5.36
CA LYS A 34 7.86 -2.55 -4.87
C LYS A 34 7.63 -1.12 -5.32
N ILE A 35 8.38 -0.21 -4.72
CA ILE A 35 8.54 1.18 -5.15
C ILE A 35 10.03 1.51 -5.19
N TYR A 36 10.42 2.57 -5.90
CA TYR A 36 11.77 3.11 -5.78
C TYR A 36 12.00 3.71 -4.38
N GLU A 37 13.17 3.48 -3.81
CA GLU A 37 13.58 4.27 -2.65
C GLU A 37 13.97 5.68 -3.10
N LEU A 38 13.52 6.67 -2.34
CA LEU A 38 13.76 8.07 -2.61
C LEU A 38 14.73 8.67 -1.57
N ASP A 39 15.60 9.56 -2.02
CA ASP A 39 16.43 10.38 -1.14
C ASP A 39 15.61 11.50 -0.47
N SER A 40 16.27 12.30 0.37
CA SER A 40 15.64 13.45 1.04
C SER A 40 15.06 14.51 0.10
N ASN A 41 15.49 14.52 -1.17
CA ASN A 41 15.03 15.44 -2.22
C ASN A 41 14.00 14.79 -3.15
N SER A 42 13.48 13.61 -2.80
CA SER A 42 12.53 12.82 -3.60
C SER A 42 13.08 12.30 -4.93
N ASN A 43 14.41 12.18 -5.07
CA ASN A 43 15.02 11.55 -6.23
C ASN A 43 15.22 10.05 -6.01
N LYS A 44 15.09 9.25 -7.08
CA LYS A 44 15.37 7.82 -7.05
C LYS A 44 16.84 7.57 -6.71
N ILE A 45 17.11 6.72 -5.74
CA ILE A 45 18.47 6.34 -5.35
C ILE A 45 19.02 5.34 -6.37
N LYS A 46 20.15 5.68 -7.02
CA LYS A 46 20.82 4.78 -7.98
C LYS A 46 21.50 3.62 -7.27
N ASP A 47 21.27 2.41 -7.77
CA ASP A 47 21.89 1.18 -7.30
C ASP A 47 21.83 0.13 -8.41
N GLU A 48 22.97 -0.15 -9.04
CA GLU A 48 23.09 -1.08 -10.18
C GLU A 48 22.90 -2.55 -9.79
N SER A 49 22.80 -2.87 -8.49
CA SER A 49 22.46 -4.22 -8.04
C SER A 49 20.99 -4.59 -8.30
N TYR A 50 20.12 -3.60 -8.57
CA TYR A 50 18.71 -3.81 -8.88
C TYR A 50 18.46 -3.84 -10.38
N PRO A 51 17.42 -4.55 -10.86
CA PRO A 51 17.15 -4.73 -12.30
C PRO A 51 17.02 -3.42 -13.09
N ARG A 52 16.54 -2.36 -12.42
CA ARG A 52 16.29 -1.05 -13.02
C ARG A 52 17.42 -0.04 -12.78
N GLY A 53 18.49 -0.44 -12.10
CA GLY A 53 19.59 0.45 -11.71
C GLY A 53 19.24 1.45 -10.60
N TYR A 54 18.11 1.25 -9.93
CA TYR A 54 17.66 2.06 -8.79
C TYR A 54 17.24 1.15 -7.65
N LYS A 55 17.49 1.59 -6.42
CA LYS A 55 17.12 0.84 -5.23
C LYS A 55 15.60 0.67 -5.16
N GLU A 56 15.16 -0.57 -5.04
CA GLU A 56 13.75 -0.95 -4.91
C GLU A 56 13.47 -1.42 -3.48
N ILE A 57 12.34 -1.00 -2.91
CA ILE A 57 11.88 -1.44 -1.60
C ILE A 57 10.46 -2.01 -1.69
N GLU A 58 10.18 -3.03 -0.88
CA GLU A 58 8.84 -3.62 -0.79
C GLU A 58 7.82 -2.60 -0.28
N ILE A 59 6.60 -2.66 -0.83
CA ILE A 59 5.50 -1.82 -0.37
C ILE A 59 5.06 -2.27 1.02
N THR A 60 4.96 -1.30 1.93
CA THR A 60 4.47 -1.50 3.29
C THR A 60 3.17 -0.75 3.49
N LEU A 61 2.46 -1.06 4.58
CA LEU A 61 1.23 -0.35 4.94
C LEU A 61 1.48 1.16 5.09
N GLU A 62 2.62 1.56 5.66
CA GLU A 62 3.01 2.96 5.78
C GLU A 62 3.11 3.65 4.42
N HIS A 63 3.67 2.96 3.40
CA HIS A 63 3.78 3.52 2.05
C HIS A 63 2.39 3.79 1.44
N ILE A 64 1.46 2.85 1.58
CA ILE A 64 0.13 2.96 0.97
C ILE A 64 -0.69 4.09 1.59
N VAL A 65 -0.67 4.22 2.92
CA VAL A 65 -1.54 5.19 3.61
C VAL A 65 -0.93 6.60 3.66
N SER A 66 0.38 6.74 3.47
CA SER A 66 1.08 8.01 3.67
C SER A 66 1.02 8.95 2.47
N GLN A 67 0.74 10.22 2.75
CA GLN A 67 0.82 11.32 1.80
C GLN A 67 2.22 11.51 1.21
N LYS A 68 3.28 11.15 1.95
CA LYS A 68 4.67 11.28 1.50
C LYS A 68 4.92 10.51 0.20
N TYR A 69 4.29 9.35 0.06
CA TYR A 69 4.45 8.47 -1.10
C TYR A 69 3.30 8.64 -2.10
N CYS A 70 2.41 9.62 -1.91
CA CYS A 70 1.29 9.88 -2.81
C CYS A 70 1.79 10.17 -4.23
N ASN A 71 1.13 9.59 -5.23
CA ASN A 71 1.49 9.61 -6.64
C ASN A 71 2.81 8.90 -7.00
N GLN A 72 3.48 8.27 -6.04
CA GLN A 72 4.65 7.45 -6.34
C GLN A 72 4.24 6.20 -7.12
N GLU A 73 4.99 5.93 -8.19
CA GLU A 73 4.80 4.78 -9.06
C GLU A 73 5.06 3.47 -8.31
N VAL A 74 4.14 2.52 -8.44
CA VAL A 74 4.31 1.15 -7.98
C VAL A 74 4.90 0.31 -9.10
N LEU A 75 5.96 -0.42 -8.83
CA LEU A 75 6.68 -1.21 -9.82
C LEU A 75 5.98 -2.54 -10.10
N VAL A 76 5.94 -2.92 -11.38
CA VAL A 76 5.57 -4.28 -11.79
C VAL A 76 6.70 -5.25 -11.46
N ASN A 77 6.34 -6.47 -11.05
CA ASN A 77 7.31 -7.53 -10.87
C ASN A 77 7.80 -8.02 -12.23
N LEU A 78 9.13 -8.01 -12.41
CA LEU A 78 9.77 -8.45 -13.64
C LEU A 78 9.81 -9.97 -13.69
N GLN A 79 9.48 -10.52 -14.86
CA GLN A 79 9.68 -11.94 -15.14
C GLN A 79 11.18 -12.22 -15.30
N GLN A 80 11.62 -13.37 -14.76
CA GLN A 80 13.00 -13.83 -14.93
C GLN A 80 13.17 -14.51 -16.28
N GLY A 81 14.18 -14.09 -17.04
CA GLY A 81 14.53 -14.68 -18.34
C GLY A 81 15.37 -13.73 -19.19
N ASP A 82 16.36 -14.27 -19.88
CA ASP A 82 17.31 -13.49 -20.69
C ASP A 82 16.90 -13.36 -22.16
N ASP A 83 15.80 -14.02 -22.55
CA ASP A 83 15.31 -14.01 -23.93
C ASP A 83 14.60 -12.71 -24.30
N ILE A 84 14.53 -12.45 -25.61
CA ILE A 84 13.94 -11.22 -26.16
C ILE A 84 12.45 -11.10 -25.82
N PHE A 85 11.70 -12.21 -25.76
CA PHE A 85 10.28 -12.16 -25.46
C PHE A 85 10.01 -11.80 -23.99
N THR A 86 10.85 -12.27 -23.06
CA THR A 86 10.77 -11.88 -21.64
C THR A 86 11.03 -10.38 -21.46
N LYS A 87 12.06 -9.85 -22.12
CA LYS A 87 12.34 -8.40 -22.12
C LYS A 87 11.18 -7.59 -22.68
N MET A 88 10.66 -7.97 -23.85
CA MET A 88 9.50 -7.31 -24.46
C MET A 88 8.25 -7.33 -23.56
N ARG A 89 7.99 -8.43 -22.84
CA ARG A 89 6.86 -8.51 -21.90
C ARG A 89 7.05 -7.60 -20.70
N ASN A 90 8.25 -7.57 -20.14
CA ASN A 90 8.59 -6.68 -19.04
C ASN A 90 8.44 -5.21 -19.45
N ASP A 91 9.02 -4.82 -20.59
CA ASP A 91 8.92 -3.46 -21.13
C ASP A 91 7.47 -3.04 -21.38
N ALA A 92 6.65 -3.94 -21.94
CA ALA A 92 5.23 -3.70 -22.16
C ALA A 92 4.48 -3.54 -20.83
N ASN A 93 4.71 -4.44 -19.86
CA ASN A 93 4.08 -4.35 -18.54
C ASN A 93 4.43 -3.04 -17.83
N GLU A 94 5.68 -2.59 -17.93
CA GLU A 94 6.10 -1.30 -17.38
C GLU A 94 5.44 -0.13 -18.11
N THR A 95 5.42 -0.16 -19.44
CA THR A 95 4.83 0.91 -20.27
C THR A 95 3.34 1.12 -19.98
N PHE A 96 2.62 0.03 -19.71
CA PHE A 96 1.18 0.06 -19.42
C PHE A 96 0.84 0.02 -17.93
N ASN A 97 1.83 0.18 -17.06
CA ASN A 97 1.63 0.28 -15.63
C ASN A 97 1.33 1.72 -15.22
N PHE A 98 0.13 1.96 -14.72
CA PHE A 98 -0.32 3.27 -14.25
C PHE A 98 -0.54 3.32 -12.74
N ASP A 99 -0.16 2.27 -12.03
CA ASP A 99 -0.44 2.11 -10.62
C ASP A 99 0.38 3.09 -9.78
N LYS A 100 -0.31 3.83 -8.92
CA LYS A 100 0.27 4.82 -8.03
C LYS A 100 -0.35 4.73 -6.65
N LEU A 101 0.47 4.98 -5.64
CA LEU A 101 0.00 5.08 -4.26
C LEU A 101 -0.87 6.34 -4.09
N ASN A 102 -1.92 6.22 -3.27
CA ASN A 102 -2.93 7.27 -3.07
C ASN A 102 -3.10 7.68 -1.60
N GLY A 103 -2.08 7.41 -0.77
CA GLY A 103 -2.09 7.75 0.65
C GLY A 103 -2.29 9.24 0.93
N GLU A 104 -2.97 9.55 2.03
CA GLU A 104 -3.28 10.92 2.46
C GLU A 104 -2.84 11.21 3.90
N PHE A 105 -2.37 10.21 4.65
CA PHE A 105 -1.97 10.39 6.03
C PHE A 105 -0.67 11.16 6.13
N SER A 106 -0.61 12.10 7.08
CA SER A 106 0.66 12.73 7.48
C SER A 106 1.67 11.67 7.94
N GLU A 107 2.96 11.98 7.88
CA GLU A 107 4.02 11.00 8.18
C GLU A 107 3.86 10.34 9.56
N ILE A 108 3.56 11.12 10.60
CA ILE A 108 3.36 10.59 11.96
C ILE A 108 2.09 9.74 12.03
N GLN A 109 1.02 10.16 11.37
CA GLN A 109 -0.24 9.41 11.32
C GLN A 109 -0.05 8.06 10.63
N ALA A 110 0.59 8.04 9.46
CA ALA A 110 0.90 6.82 8.71
C ALA A 110 1.72 5.83 9.53
N LYS A 111 2.79 6.30 10.18
CA LYS A 111 3.64 5.49 11.06
C LYS A 111 2.87 4.91 12.24
N ASN A 112 2.02 5.70 12.88
CA ASN A 112 1.23 5.24 14.01
C ASN A 112 0.15 4.24 13.57
N PHE A 113 -0.49 4.49 12.43
CA PHE A 113 -1.47 3.58 11.84
C PHE A 113 -0.83 2.23 11.51
N ALA A 114 0.30 2.23 10.79
CA ALA A 114 1.01 1.01 10.39
C ALA A 114 1.63 0.23 11.58
N LYS A 115 1.87 0.89 12.72
CA LYS A 115 2.31 0.22 13.97
C LYS A 115 1.19 -0.46 14.72
N ARG A 116 -0.05 -0.06 14.47
CA ARG A 116 -1.23 -0.53 15.21
C ARG A 116 -2.01 -1.56 14.40
N TYR A 117 -2.23 -1.28 13.11
CA TYR A 117 -3.09 -2.09 12.27
C TYR A 117 -2.31 -2.94 11.27
N GLU A 118 -2.83 -4.13 11.01
CA GLU A 118 -2.42 -5.00 9.92
C GLU A 118 -3.60 -5.20 8.96
N VAL A 119 -3.34 -5.27 7.66
CA VAL A 119 -4.37 -5.60 6.67
C VAL A 119 -4.39 -7.11 6.50
N ILE A 120 -5.46 -7.74 6.98
CA ILE A 120 -5.67 -9.20 6.89
C ILE A 120 -6.24 -9.58 5.54
N PHE A 121 -7.16 -8.76 5.04
CA PHE A 121 -7.84 -9.00 3.78
C PHE A 121 -8.24 -7.68 3.15
N HIS A 122 -8.11 -7.59 1.83
CA HIS A 122 -8.61 -6.48 1.04
C HIS A 122 -9.31 -6.99 -0.20
N GLN A 123 -10.52 -6.51 -0.42
CA GLN A 123 -11.25 -6.68 -1.66
C GLN A 123 -11.32 -5.31 -2.37
N PRO A 124 -10.57 -5.12 -3.46
CA PRO A 124 -10.59 -3.89 -4.24
C PRO A 124 -11.92 -3.73 -4.99
N ASN A 125 -12.28 -2.50 -5.34
CA ASN A 125 -13.60 -2.13 -5.87
C ASN A 125 -14.15 -3.13 -6.91
N THR A 126 -15.32 -3.71 -6.64
CA THR A 126 -16.07 -4.51 -7.62
C THR A 126 -16.72 -3.60 -8.66
N THR A 127 -17.30 -4.22 -9.70
CA THR A 127 -18.15 -3.52 -10.68
C THR A 127 -19.36 -2.83 -10.07
N SER A 128 -19.78 -3.20 -8.86
CA SER A 128 -20.86 -2.53 -8.14
C SER A 128 -20.38 -1.36 -7.27
N GLY A 129 -19.09 -1.00 -7.34
CA GLY A 129 -18.48 0.04 -6.51
C GLY A 129 -18.19 -0.39 -5.07
N PHE A 130 -18.39 -1.68 -4.74
CA PHE A 130 -18.18 -2.20 -3.39
C PHE A 130 -16.71 -2.55 -3.14
N SER A 131 -16.17 -2.15 -2.01
CA SER A 131 -14.89 -2.63 -1.49
C SER A 131 -14.95 -2.89 0.00
N ALA A 132 -14.07 -3.77 0.47
CA ALA A 132 -13.97 -4.13 1.86
C ALA A 132 -12.52 -4.33 2.28
N THR A 133 -12.16 -3.80 3.44
CA THR A 133 -10.85 -4.07 4.06
C THR A 133 -11.06 -4.58 5.48
N LEU A 134 -10.39 -5.67 5.83
CA LEU A 134 -10.35 -6.22 7.18
C LEU A 134 -9.01 -5.86 7.81
N PHE A 135 -9.07 -5.05 8.86
CA PHE A 135 -7.93 -4.68 9.68
C PHE A 135 -7.88 -5.52 10.95
N TYR A 136 -6.69 -5.88 11.37
CA TYR A 136 -6.42 -6.44 12.70
C TYR A 136 -5.71 -5.39 13.55
N ASP A 137 -6.25 -5.09 14.73
CA ASP A 137 -5.65 -4.16 15.69
C ASP A 137 -4.71 -4.92 16.63
N THR A 138 -3.40 -4.80 16.37
CA THR A 138 -2.33 -5.44 17.16
C THR A 138 -2.22 -4.92 18.59
N LYS A 139 -2.96 -3.86 18.94
CA LYS A 139 -3.01 -3.25 20.27
C LYS A 139 -4.38 -3.41 20.93
N ALA A 140 -5.32 -4.12 20.31
CA ALA A 140 -6.61 -4.42 20.92
C ALA A 140 -6.42 -5.16 22.24
N THR A 141 -7.20 -4.75 23.24
CA THR A 141 -7.35 -5.51 24.49
C THR A 141 -8.60 -6.37 24.42
N SER A 142 -8.85 -7.23 25.42
CA SER A 142 -10.06 -8.08 25.48
C SER A 142 -11.39 -7.30 25.49
N LYS A 143 -11.35 -5.97 25.55
CA LYS A 143 -12.51 -5.07 25.51
C LYS A 143 -12.69 -4.39 24.15
N ASP A 144 -11.74 -4.55 23.23
CA ASP A 144 -11.71 -3.91 21.91
C ASP A 144 -11.95 -4.96 20.82
N PRO A 145 -12.59 -4.60 19.70
CA PRO A 145 -12.69 -5.50 18.56
C PRO A 145 -11.29 -5.71 17.96
N GLU A 146 -10.78 -6.94 18.02
CA GLU A 146 -9.49 -7.32 17.44
C GLU A 146 -9.49 -7.20 15.90
N TYR A 147 -10.64 -7.46 15.28
CA TYR A 147 -10.84 -7.38 13.84
C TYR A 147 -11.89 -6.34 13.49
N ILE A 148 -11.53 -5.42 12.59
CA ILE A 148 -12.38 -4.30 12.20
C ILE A 148 -12.53 -4.32 10.68
N SER A 149 -13.77 -4.52 10.22
CA SER A 149 -14.09 -4.45 8.79
C SER A 149 -14.55 -3.04 8.42
N GLN A 150 -13.98 -2.51 7.35
CA GLN A 150 -14.39 -1.26 6.72
C GLN A 150 -15.01 -1.58 5.36
N LEU A 151 -16.26 -1.18 5.18
CA LEU A 151 -17.03 -1.39 3.96
C LEU A 151 -17.24 -0.05 3.26
N ARG A 152 -17.01 -0.04 1.96
CA ARG A 152 -17.20 1.12 1.10
C ARG A 152 -18.12 0.76 -0.06
N VAL A 153 -18.98 1.70 -0.42
CA VAL A 153 -19.76 1.67 -1.66
C VAL A 153 -19.49 3.00 -2.36
N SER A 154 -19.01 2.92 -3.60
CA SER A 154 -18.62 4.06 -4.45
C SER A 154 -19.72 4.43 -5.42
#